data_AF-A0A2J7R8F8-F1
#
_entry.id   AF-A0A2J7R8F8-F1
#
_cell.length_a   1.000
_cell.length_b   1.000
_cell.length_c   1.000
_cell.angle_alpha   90.00
_cell.angle_beta   90.00
_cell.angle_gamma   90.00
#
_symmetry.space_group_name_H-M   'P 1'
#
loop_
_entity.id
_entity.type
_entity.pdbx_description
1 polymer ?
#
loop_
_entity_poly.entity_id
_entity_poly.type
_entity_poly.pdbx_seq_one_letter_code
_entity_poly.pdbx_strand_id
1 'polypeptide(L)'
;MKSKIIEKRERGVSVADLACTYSRSTSTICTILKNKNKTKETDASKGVTRISTQRLRILDEVERLLLTWINEKQLQGDTINENIICEKAKVIFSDLVKKAPG
;
A
#
# COMPACT_ATOMS: atom_id res chain seq x y z
N MET A 1 7.52 -12.40 -4.15
CA MET A 1 6.96 -13.78 -4.21
C MET A 1 5.51 -13.80 -4.69
N LYS A 2 4.57 -13.15 -3.99
CA LYS A 2 3.13 -13.16 -4.32
C LYS A 2 2.83 -12.65 -5.75
N SER A 3 3.51 -11.59 -6.20
CA SER A 3 3.37 -11.05 -7.56
C SER A 3 3.80 -12.05 -8.66
N LYS A 4 4.86 -12.86 -8.41
CA LYS A 4 5.31 -13.90 -9.37
C LYS A 4 4.28 -15.04 -9.52
N ILE A 5 3.59 -15.40 -8.43
CA ILE A 5 2.52 -16.41 -8.45
C ILE A 5 1.33 -15.90 -9.27
N ILE A 6 0.98 -14.63 -9.10
CA ILE A 6 -0.08 -13.94 -9.85
C ILE A 6 0.27 -13.89 -11.35
N GLU A 7 1.50 -13.50 -11.69
CA GLU A 7 1.97 -13.41 -13.08
C GLU A 7 1.95 -14.79 -13.77
N LYS A 8 2.47 -15.83 -13.12
CA LYS A 8 2.44 -17.19 -13.68
C LYS A 8 1.01 -17.70 -13.89
N ARG A 9 0.06 -17.32 -13.02
CA ARG A 9 -1.34 -17.66 -13.22
C ARG A 9 -1.99 -16.88 -14.39
N GLU A 10 -1.57 -15.64 -14.64
CA GLU A 10 -1.99 -14.89 -15.85
C GLU A 10 -1.44 -15.54 -17.12
N ARG A 11 -0.25 -16.16 -17.06
CA ARG A 11 0.34 -16.96 -18.15
C ARG A 11 -0.29 -18.37 -18.30
N GLY A 12 -1.34 -18.69 -17.54
CA GLY A 12 -2.10 -19.95 -17.68
C GLY A 12 -1.61 -21.13 -16.84
N VAL A 13 -0.62 -20.94 -15.95
CA VAL A 13 -0.15 -22.03 -15.06
C VAL A 13 -1.22 -22.44 -14.05
N SER A 14 -1.41 -23.75 -13.85
CA SER A 14 -2.43 -24.28 -12.94
C SER A 14 -2.10 -24.00 -11.47
N VAL A 15 -3.13 -24.00 -10.61
CA VAL A 15 -2.95 -23.81 -9.16
C VAL A 15 -2.15 -24.94 -8.53
N ALA A 16 -2.28 -26.17 -9.05
CA ALA A 16 -1.53 -27.33 -8.57
C ALA A 16 -0.03 -27.21 -8.92
N ASP A 17 0.30 -26.79 -10.13
CA ASP A 17 1.68 -26.55 -10.55
C ASP A 17 2.32 -25.42 -9.75
N LEU A 18 1.56 -24.37 -9.43
CA LEU A 18 2.03 -23.28 -8.57
C LEU A 18 2.26 -23.74 -7.13
N ALA A 19 1.37 -24.58 -6.59
CA ALA A 19 1.53 -25.18 -5.27
C ALA A 19 2.80 -26.01 -5.19
N CYS A 20 3.07 -26.84 -6.21
CA CYS A 20 4.28 -27.65 -6.32
C CYS A 20 5.54 -26.78 -6.49
N THR A 21 5.53 -25.84 -7.45
CA THR A 21 6.68 -24.97 -7.78
C THR A 21 7.12 -24.11 -6.59
N TYR A 22 6.17 -23.65 -5.77
CA TYR A 22 6.46 -22.78 -4.64
C TYR A 22 6.42 -23.50 -3.29
N SER A 23 6.26 -24.83 -3.28
CA SER A 23 6.09 -25.67 -2.09
C SER A 23 5.07 -25.09 -1.11
N ARG A 24 3.90 -24.69 -1.62
CA ARG A 24 2.79 -24.13 -0.82
C ARG A 24 1.54 -24.95 -0.98
N SER A 25 0.67 -24.91 0.03
CA SER A 25 -0.66 -25.50 -0.08
C SER A 25 -1.47 -24.80 -1.17
N THR A 26 -2.32 -25.55 -1.86
CA THR A 26 -3.28 -25.04 -2.83
C THR A 26 -4.16 -23.94 -2.24
N SER A 27 -4.57 -24.09 -0.97
CA SER A 27 -5.32 -23.07 -0.20
C SER A 27 -4.55 -21.75 -0.07
N THR A 28 -3.23 -21.80 0.14
CA THR A 28 -2.37 -20.61 0.20
C THR A 28 -2.30 -19.94 -1.16
N ILE A 29 -2.11 -20.71 -2.24
CA ILE A 29 -2.09 -20.19 -3.62
C ILE A 29 -3.44 -19.55 -3.97
N CYS A 30 -4.56 -20.22 -3.68
CA CYS A 30 -5.91 -19.69 -3.89
C CYS A 30 -6.14 -18.38 -3.12
N THR A 31 -5.66 -18.28 -1.88
CA THR A 31 -5.77 -17.04 -1.08
C THR A 31 -4.98 -15.89 -1.71
N ILE A 32 -3.78 -16.17 -2.21
CA ILE A 32 -2.95 -15.18 -2.93
C ILE A 32 -3.68 -14.71 -4.21
N LEU A 33 -4.29 -15.64 -4.96
CA LEU A 33 -5.05 -15.31 -6.16
C LEU A 33 -6.34 -14.51 -5.85
N LYS A 34 -7.06 -14.85 -4.77
CA LYS A 34 -8.24 -14.10 -4.32
C LYS A 34 -7.89 -12.67 -3.89
N ASN A 35 -6.73 -12.48 -3.28
CA ASN A 35 -6.24 -11.16 -2.86
C ASN A 35 -5.50 -10.38 -3.95
N LYS A 36 -5.44 -10.89 -5.20
CA LYS A 36 -4.75 -10.26 -6.33
C LYS A 36 -5.20 -8.83 -6.62
N ASN A 37 -6.49 -8.52 -6.46
CA ASN A 37 -7.02 -7.17 -6.70
C ASN A 37 -6.58 -6.17 -5.61
N LYS A 38 -6.39 -6.64 -4.37
CA LYS A 38 -5.85 -5.82 -3.26
C LYS A 38 -4.35 -5.50 -3.39
N THR A 39 -3.67 -6.19 -4.31
CA THR A 39 -2.25 -6.00 -4.64
C THR A 39 -2.02 -5.27 -5.96
N LYS A 40 -3.05 -5.11 -6.81
CA LYS A 40 -2.97 -4.28 -8.03
C LYS A 40 -3.20 -2.79 -7.75
N GLU A 41 -3.86 -2.42 -6.64
CA GLU A 41 -3.98 -1.02 -6.20
C GLU A 41 -2.72 -0.45 -5.50
N THR A 42 -1.68 -1.27 -5.28
CA THR A 42 -0.37 -0.79 -4.86
C THR A 42 0.49 -0.53 -6.08
N ASP A 43 0.14 0.53 -6.81
CA ASP A 43 0.98 1.02 -7.90
C ASP A 43 2.32 1.48 -7.33
N ALA A 44 3.39 0.92 -7.89
CA ALA A 44 4.75 0.96 -7.41
C ALA A 44 5.48 2.27 -7.75
N SER A 45 4.76 3.38 -7.96
CA SER A 45 5.38 4.56 -8.56
C SER A 45 6.22 5.42 -7.61
N LYS A 46 6.20 5.19 -6.28
CA LYS A 46 7.00 6.01 -5.33
C LYS A 46 7.42 5.25 -4.07
N GLY A 47 8.39 4.33 -4.16
CA GLY A 47 9.34 3.94 -3.08
C GLY A 47 8.88 3.64 -1.64
N VAL A 48 7.60 3.74 -1.31
CA VAL A 48 7.03 3.62 0.03
C VAL A 48 6.36 2.26 0.09
N THR A 49 7.01 1.34 0.78
CA THR A 49 6.48 -0.01 0.99
C THR A 49 5.33 0.05 1.99
N ARG A 50 4.15 -0.45 1.58
CA ARG A 50 2.93 -0.50 2.40
C ARG A 50 3.17 -1.42 3.62
N ILE A 51 3.29 -0.85 4.82
CA ILE A 51 3.67 -1.58 6.05
C ILE A 51 2.53 -2.45 6.62
N SER A 52 1.25 -2.23 6.26
CA SER A 52 0.14 -3.05 6.80
C SER A 52 -0.92 -3.45 5.78
N THR A 53 -1.40 -4.69 5.86
CA THR A 53 -2.53 -5.24 5.11
C THR A 53 -3.91 -4.83 5.64
N GLN A 54 -3.95 -4.16 6.80
CA GLN A 54 -5.18 -3.73 7.49
C GLN A 54 -5.11 -2.24 7.86
N ARG A 55 -4.50 -1.42 7.00
CA ARG A 55 -4.46 0.03 7.22
C ARG A 55 -5.81 0.65 6.84
N LEU A 56 -6.33 1.55 7.68
CA LEU A 56 -7.57 2.29 7.43
C LEU A 56 -7.36 3.18 6.19
N ARG A 57 -8.33 3.23 5.28
CA ARG A 57 -8.26 4.08 4.06
C ARG A 57 -7.95 5.55 4.37
N ILE A 58 -8.40 6.03 5.53
CA ILE A 58 -8.10 7.38 6.03
C ILE A 58 -6.60 7.58 6.25
N LEU A 59 -5.87 6.57 6.74
CA LEU A 59 -4.43 6.68 6.96
C LEU A 59 -3.66 6.68 5.64
N ASP A 60 -4.11 5.95 4.63
CA ASP A 60 -3.52 6.01 3.28
C ASP A 60 -3.67 7.42 2.67
N GLU A 61 -4.83 8.05 2.87
CA GLU A 61 -5.09 9.43 2.45
C GLU A 61 -4.19 10.43 3.20
N VAL A 62 -4.04 10.26 4.51
CA VAL A 62 -3.12 11.08 5.33
C VAL A 62 -1.69 10.98 4.82
N GLU A 63 -1.19 9.76 4.61
CA GLU A 63 0.19 9.52 4.14
C GLU A 63 0.43 10.13 2.76
N ARG A 64 -0.52 9.99 1.83
CA ARG A 64 -0.39 10.58 0.50
C ARG A 64 -0.28 12.10 0.57
N LEU A 65 -1.17 12.75 1.34
CA LEU A 65 -1.17 14.20 1.48
C LEU A 65 0.07 14.71 2.22
N LEU A 66 0.49 13.99 3.27
CA LEU A 66 1.69 14.31 4.03
C LEU A 66 2.96 14.21 3.18
N LEU A 67 3.05 13.19 2.33
CA LEU A 67 4.19 13.01 1.42
C LEU A 67 4.27 14.11 0.37
N THR A 68 3.14 14.54 -0.21
CA THR A 68 3.12 15.69 -1.12
C THR A 68 3.63 16.95 -0.42
N TRP A 69 3.14 17.22 0.78
CA TRP A 69 3.56 18.39 1.56
C TRP A 69 5.05 18.36 1.95
N ILE A 70 5.59 17.20 2.34
CA ILE A 70 7.03 17.04 2.63
C ILE A 70 7.86 17.36 1.38
N ASN A 71 7.48 16.84 0.21
CA ASN A 71 8.20 17.10 -1.04
C ASN A 71 8.18 18.59 -1.39
N GLU A 72 7.02 19.25 -1.28
CA GLU A 72 6.90 20.70 -1.51
C GLU A 72 7.81 21.50 -0.57
N LYS A 73 7.86 21.11 0.70
CA LYS A 73 8.67 21.76 1.71
C LYS A 73 10.17 21.56 1.50
N GLN A 74 10.58 20.36 1.12
CA GLN A 74 11.97 20.08 0.74
C GLN A 74 12.40 20.85 -0.52
N LEU A 75 11.50 20.99 -1.51
CA LEU A 75 11.77 21.80 -2.71
C LEU A 75 11.94 23.29 -2.39
N GLN A 76 11.26 23.78 -1.35
CA GLN A 76 11.41 25.16 -0.86
C GLN A 76 12.70 25.36 -0.04
N GLY A 77 13.43 24.29 0.27
CA GLY A 77 14.62 24.34 1.13
C GLY A 77 14.31 24.43 2.62
N ASP A 78 13.06 24.19 3.03
CA ASP A 78 12.66 24.21 4.44
C ASP A 78 13.26 23.00 5.18
N THR A 79 13.75 23.22 6.40
CA THR A 79 14.17 22.13 7.29
C THR A 79 12.94 21.50 7.94
N ILE A 80 12.63 20.28 7.53
CA ILE A 80 11.55 19.51 8.12
C ILE A 80 12.13 18.56 9.17
N ASN A 81 11.59 18.59 10.38
CA ASN A 81 11.89 17.64 11.43
C ASN A 81 10.67 16.76 11.75
N GLU A 82 10.89 15.68 12.49
CA GLU A 82 9.84 14.72 12.85
C GLU A 82 8.66 15.38 13.58
N ASN A 83 8.92 16.35 14.46
CA ASN A 83 7.86 17.03 15.20
C ASN A 83 6.91 17.80 14.26
N ILE A 84 7.46 18.53 13.28
CA ILE A 84 6.65 19.25 12.28
C ILE A 84 5.84 18.25 11.43
N ILE A 85 6.44 17.12 11.06
CA ILE A 85 5.76 16.06 10.29
C ILE A 85 4.58 15.50 11.10
N CYS A 86 4.79 15.18 12.37
CA CYS A 86 3.78 14.66 13.27
C CYS A 86 2.61 15.63 13.46
N GLU A 87 2.89 16.92 13.69
CA GLU A 87 1.85 17.95 13.80
C GLU A 87 1.08 18.10 12.50
N LYS A 88 1.78 18.12 11.36
CA LYS A 88 1.10 18.19 10.04
C LYS A 88 0.21 16.97 9.79
N ALA A 89 0.65 15.78 10.17
CA ALA A 89 -0.13 14.55 10.04
C ALA A 89 -1.43 14.60 10.85
N LYS A 90 -1.38 15.11 12.09
CA LYS A 90 -2.58 15.28 12.94
C LYS A 90 -3.59 16.26 12.33
N VAL A 91 -3.11 17.35 11.75
CA VAL A 91 -3.95 18.34 11.06
C VAL A 91 -4.66 17.69 9.86
N ILE A 92 -3.90 17.00 8.99
CA ILE A 92 -4.46 16.31 7.82
C ILE A 92 -5.50 15.26 8.25
N PHE A 93 -5.21 14.46 9.27
CA PHE A 93 -6.15 13.47 9.78
C PHE A 93 -7.45 14.12 10.29
N SER A 94 -7.33 15.19 11.08
CA SER A 94 -8.49 15.91 11.61
C SER A 94 -9.38 16.49 10.50
N ASP A 95 -8.78 17.03 9.44
CA ASP A 95 -9.50 17.57 8.29
C ASP A 95 -10.21 16.48 7.49
N LEU A 96 -9.59 15.31 7.33
CA LEU A 96 -10.20 14.17 6.65
C LEU A 96 -11.36 13.58 7.44
N VAL A 97 -11.23 13.47 8.76
CA VAL A 97 -12.32 13.01 9.64
C VAL A 97 -13.51 13.96 9.59
N LYS A 98 -13.28 15.28 9.60
CA LYS A 98 -14.36 16.28 9.47
C LYS A 98 -15.09 16.23 8.13
N LYS A 99 -14.40 15.80 7.05
CA LYS A 99 -14.95 15.72 5.70
C LYS A 99 -15.68 14.41 5.40
N ALA A 100 -15.51 13.38 6.23
CA ALA A 100 -16.24 12.13 6.07
C ALA A 100 -17.64 12.27 6.68
N PRO A 101 -18.73 12.26 5.89
CA PRO A 101 -20.06 12.08 6.44
C PRO A 101 -20.14 10.67 7.05
N GLY A 102 -20.65 10.60 8.28
CA GLY A 102 -20.86 9.35 9.01
C GLY A 102 -21.88 8.44 8.34
#